data_AF-A0A849HJW1-F1
#
_entry.id   AF-A0A849HJW1-F1
#
_cell.length_a   1.000
_cell.length_b   1.000
_cell.length_c   1.000
_cell.angle_alpha   90.00
_cell.angle_beta   90.00
_cell.angle_gamma   90.00
#
_symmetry.space_group_name_H-M   'P 1'
#
loop_
_entity.id
_entity.type
_entity.pdbx_description
1 polymer ?
#
loop_
_entity_poly.entity_id
_entity_poly.type
_entity_poly.pdbx_seq_one_letter_code
_entity_poly.pdbx_strand_id
1 'polypeptide(L)'
;MTDHQPEPGTDPAEAYATEYRRLWDATVATLTAAVQLDHPQHGPVDFSDFLASALGAVAANVGSANRITAGRPGSWESDALSQLVAGTVGYDADPVVLAPRRTLPVIVPLNVAQLVTEAYQDASTAQRETMLPHVDDAAQVLYRAGEEWSAQHPGPTEGAPAEEWDAYNAAVDAQAAQEEAAEELLRARYAATFQAYAEAFTAAVLDTARAIGLTVAVEVKAETNPEAGWWDTTDTINPADDERGDALARHLWEAAHDRVPLPRALVEIPAEAAEEEQ
;
A
#
# COMPACT_ATOMS: atom_id res chain seq x y z
N MET A 1 14.65 13.18 3.18
CA MET A 1 14.31 13.38 4.60
C MET A 1 14.96 12.21 5.31
N THR A 2 16.03 12.44 6.06
CA THR A 2 16.71 11.37 6.81
C THR A 2 15.75 10.90 7.90
N ASP A 3 15.32 9.65 7.77
CA ASP A 3 14.50 8.96 8.75
C ASP A 3 15.33 8.80 10.04
N HIS A 4 15.21 9.77 10.93
CA HIS A 4 15.91 9.75 12.21
C HIS A 4 15.04 8.95 13.18
N GLN A 5 15.17 7.63 13.13
CA GLN A 5 14.61 6.80 14.18
C GLN A 5 15.20 7.23 15.53
N PRO A 6 14.38 7.49 16.55
CA PRO A 6 14.88 7.88 17.87
C PRO A 6 15.76 6.77 18.44
N GLU A 7 16.85 7.15 19.12
CA GLU A 7 17.75 6.19 19.75
C GLU A 7 16.99 5.29 20.74
N PRO A 8 17.28 3.97 20.77
CA PRO A 8 16.58 3.02 21.63
C PRO A 8 16.71 3.43 23.11
N GLY A 9 15.58 3.79 23.73
CA GLY A 9 15.49 4.16 25.15
C GLY A 9 15.13 5.61 25.45
N THR A 10 14.90 6.45 24.43
CA THR A 10 14.44 7.84 24.62
C THR A 10 12.94 7.88 24.93
N ASP A 11 12.52 8.63 25.97
CA ASP A 11 11.11 8.85 26.28
C ASP A 11 10.39 9.49 25.06
N PRO A 12 9.28 8.91 24.54
CA PRO A 12 8.54 9.48 23.42
C PRO A 12 8.17 10.95 23.60
N ALA A 13 7.87 11.39 24.83
CA ALA A 13 7.56 12.78 25.13
C ALA A 13 8.80 13.69 25.00
N GLU A 14 9.96 13.20 25.43
CA GLU A 14 11.24 13.92 25.30
C GLU A 14 11.70 14.00 23.85
N ALA A 15 11.54 12.93 23.09
CA ALA A 15 11.82 12.88 21.65
C ALA A 15 10.94 13.90 20.89
N TYR A 16 9.63 13.93 21.20
CA TYR A 16 8.71 14.90 20.62
C TYR A 16 9.10 16.35 20.96
N ALA A 17 9.38 16.65 22.23
CA ALA A 17 9.72 18.00 22.66
C ALA A 17 11.03 18.50 22.03
N THR A 18 12.00 17.60 21.86
CA THR A 18 13.27 17.88 21.19
C THR A 18 13.06 18.20 19.72
N GLU A 19 12.29 17.36 19.02
CA GLU A 19 12.00 17.55 17.59
C GLU A 19 11.17 18.81 17.35
N TYR A 20 10.17 19.08 18.19
CA TYR A 20 9.37 20.30 18.14
C TYR A 20 10.27 21.54 18.24
N ARG A 21 11.20 21.58 19.20
CA ARG A 21 12.12 22.71 19.37
C ARG A 21 13.03 22.89 18.15
N ARG A 22 13.56 21.79 17.61
CA ARG A 22 14.40 21.81 16.40
C ARG A 22 13.65 22.40 15.21
N LEU A 23 12.40 21.96 14.98
CA LEU A 23 11.54 22.47 13.90
C LEU A 23 11.18 23.94 14.12
N TRP A 24 10.88 24.34 15.36
CA TRP A 24 10.59 25.71 15.72
C TRP A 24 11.77 26.64 15.41
N ASP A 25 12.96 26.31 15.91
CA ASP A 25 14.16 27.13 15.72
C ASP A 25 14.53 27.27 14.23
N ALA A 26 14.43 26.18 13.47
CA ALA A 26 14.64 26.19 12.03
C ALA A 26 13.61 27.05 11.28
N THR A 27 12.34 27.00 11.70
CA THR A 27 11.26 27.80 11.10
C THR A 27 11.49 29.28 11.36
N VAL A 28 11.78 29.67 12.60
CA VAL A 28 12.04 31.07 12.98
C VAL A 28 13.25 31.61 12.20
N ALA A 29 14.34 30.86 12.13
CA ALA A 29 15.53 31.26 11.37
C ALA A 29 15.23 31.46 9.88
N THR A 30 14.48 30.53 9.27
CA THR A 30 14.14 30.58 7.84
C THR A 30 13.23 31.75 7.51
N LEU A 31 12.15 31.94 8.28
CA LEU A 31 11.23 33.05 8.07
C LEU A 31 11.90 34.41 8.32
N THR A 32 12.81 34.49 9.30
CA THR A 32 13.60 35.71 9.55
C THR A 32 14.49 36.03 8.34
N ALA A 33 15.17 35.03 7.77
CA ALA A 33 16.00 35.21 6.58
C ALA A 33 15.16 35.63 5.35
N ALA A 34 13.96 35.07 5.19
CA ALA A 34 13.06 35.45 4.10
C ALA A 34 12.62 36.92 4.18
N VAL A 35 12.29 37.42 5.38
CA VAL A 35 11.96 38.84 5.61
C VAL A 35 13.15 39.76 5.32
N GLN A 36 14.36 39.30 5.61
CA GLN A 36 15.60 40.06 5.39
C GLN A 36 16.11 39.97 3.93
N LEU A 37 15.48 39.16 3.09
CA LEU A 37 15.90 39.01 1.70
C LEU A 37 15.52 40.26 0.90
N ASP A 38 16.53 40.88 0.29
CA ASP A 38 16.40 42.11 -0.48
C ASP A 38 16.88 41.88 -1.92
N HIS A 39 15.99 42.08 -2.88
CA HIS A 39 16.32 41.93 -4.29
C HIS A 39 16.99 43.22 -4.80
N PRO A 40 18.19 43.14 -5.43
CA PRO A 40 18.96 44.33 -5.83
C PRO A 40 18.21 45.35 -6.70
N GLN A 41 17.14 44.93 -7.38
CA GLN A 41 16.34 45.77 -8.27
C GLN A 41 14.88 45.97 -7.82
N HIS A 42 14.39 45.16 -6.87
CA HIS A 42 12.96 45.13 -6.50
C HIS A 42 12.71 45.45 -5.03
N GLY A 43 13.77 45.58 -4.22
CA GLY A 43 13.64 45.86 -2.80
C GLY A 43 13.27 44.59 -2.01
N PRO A 44 12.72 44.78 -0.79
CA PRO A 44 12.37 43.68 0.10
C PRO A 44 11.40 42.69 -0.54
N VAL A 45 11.51 41.42 -0.16
CA VAL A 45 10.53 40.38 -0.53
C VAL A 45 9.13 40.75 -0.03
N ASP A 46 8.12 40.50 -0.87
CA ASP A 46 6.74 40.41 -0.40
C ASP A 46 6.60 39.18 0.50
N PHE A 47 6.80 39.38 1.79
CA PHE A 47 6.77 38.29 2.76
C PHE A 47 5.37 37.65 2.87
N SER A 48 4.31 38.41 2.59
CA SER A 48 2.95 37.87 2.60
C SER A 48 2.76 36.87 1.47
N ASP A 49 3.17 37.21 0.24
CA ASP A 49 3.14 36.31 -0.91
C ASP A 49 4.07 35.10 -0.71
N PHE A 50 5.26 35.32 -0.16
CA PHE A 50 6.20 34.24 0.17
C PHE A 50 5.60 33.24 1.16
N LEU A 51 5.04 33.72 2.27
CA LEU A 51 4.47 32.86 3.32
C LEU A 51 3.23 32.11 2.81
N ALA A 52 2.35 32.82 2.10
CA ALA A 52 1.19 32.25 1.41
C ALA A 52 1.61 31.08 0.49
N SER A 53 2.58 31.34 -0.40
CA SER A 53 3.09 30.34 -1.34
C SER A 53 3.75 29.15 -0.65
N ALA A 54 4.55 29.40 0.39
CA ALA A 54 5.18 28.35 1.20
C ALA A 54 4.13 27.46 1.89
N LEU A 55 3.08 28.05 2.46
CA LEU A 55 1.98 27.29 3.06
C LEU A 55 1.17 26.52 2.02
N GLY A 56 1.02 27.05 0.81
CA GLY A 56 0.44 26.31 -0.31
C GLY A 56 1.26 25.06 -0.68
N ALA A 57 2.59 25.15 -0.66
CA ALA A 57 3.47 24.00 -0.85
C ALA A 57 3.41 23.00 0.32
N VAL A 58 3.29 23.49 1.56
CA VAL A 58 3.05 22.63 2.72
C VAL A 58 1.72 21.89 2.56
N ALA A 59 0.63 22.58 2.22
CA ALA A 59 -0.69 21.99 1.98
C ALA A 59 -0.62 20.91 0.92
N ALA A 60 0.09 21.19 -0.19
CA ALA A 60 0.33 20.21 -1.22
C ALA A 60 1.04 18.98 -0.63
N ASN A 61 2.18 19.15 0.03
CA ASN A 61 3.00 18.06 0.57
C ASN A 61 2.31 17.21 1.65
N VAL A 62 1.48 17.81 2.49
CA VAL A 62 0.69 17.07 3.50
C VAL A 62 -0.64 16.57 2.95
N GLY A 63 -0.91 16.77 1.66
CA GLY A 63 -2.07 16.22 0.95
C GLY A 63 -3.36 17.06 1.04
N SER A 64 -3.48 18.03 1.95
CA SER A 64 -4.62 18.94 1.96
C SER A 64 -4.35 20.21 2.77
N ALA A 65 -5.11 21.27 2.49
CA ALA A 65 -5.13 22.47 3.33
C ALA A 65 -5.68 22.18 4.73
N ASN A 66 -6.67 21.29 4.86
CA ASN A 66 -7.30 20.91 6.14
C ASN A 66 -6.31 20.25 7.10
N ARG A 67 -5.32 19.50 6.58
CA ARG A 67 -4.28 18.86 7.41
C ARG A 67 -3.39 19.86 8.13
N ILE A 68 -3.23 21.09 7.61
CA ILE A 68 -2.46 22.13 8.28
C ILE A 68 -3.12 22.54 9.61
N THR A 69 -4.45 22.50 9.70
CA THR A 69 -5.22 22.97 10.87
C THR A 69 -5.76 21.84 11.75
N ALA A 70 -5.48 20.58 11.41
CA ALA A 70 -5.99 19.39 12.09
C ALA A 70 -5.62 19.30 13.59
N GLY A 71 -4.54 19.98 14.03
CA GLY A 71 -4.16 20.00 15.44
C GLY A 71 -5.12 20.77 16.35
N ARG A 72 -5.85 21.74 15.80
CA ARG A 72 -6.87 22.52 16.54
C ARG A 72 -7.89 23.14 15.58
N PRO A 73 -8.76 22.34 14.96
CA PRO A 73 -9.75 22.84 14.01
C PRO A 73 -10.73 23.80 14.69
N GLY A 74 -11.17 24.84 13.96
CA GLY A 74 -12.14 25.83 14.42
C GLY A 74 -11.62 26.87 15.42
N SER A 75 -10.31 26.95 15.65
CA SER A 75 -9.73 28.08 16.37
C SER A 75 -9.58 29.31 15.47
N TRP A 76 -9.58 30.51 16.05
CA TRP A 76 -9.41 31.73 15.26
C TRP A 76 -8.07 31.76 14.50
N GLU A 77 -7.02 31.16 15.05
CA GLU A 77 -5.73 30.99 14.36
C GLU A 77 -5.86 30.06 13.16
N SER A 78 -6.53 28.92 13.34
CA SER A 78 -6.82 27.96 12.26
C SER A 78 -7.69 28.56 11.17
N ASP A 79 -8.65 29.42 11.52
CA ASP A 79 -9.51 30.13 10.56
C ASP A 79 -8.70 31.15 9.75
N ALA A 80 -7.83 31.93 10.41
CA ALA A 80 -6.95 32.87 9.72
C ALA A 80 -5.97 32.15 8.78
N LEU A 81 -5.41 31.02 9.22
CA LEU A 81 -4.52 30.20 8.42
C LEU A 81 -5.24 29.57 7.22
N SER A 82 -6.45 29.05 7.44
CA SER A 82 -7.30 28.52 6.38
C SER A 82 -7.62 29.58 5.32
N GLN A 83 -7.94 30.80 5.74
CA GLN A 83 -8.17 31.92 4.82
C GLN A 83 -6.93 32.29 4.01
N LEU A 84 -5.76 32.33 4.65
CA LEU A 84 -4.49 32.62 3.98
C LEU A 84 -4.16 31.55 2.92
N VAL A 85 -4.26 30.27 3.30
CA VAL A 85 -4.01 29.15 2.38
C VAL A 85 -5.03 29.16 1.25
N ALA A 86 -6.33 29.23 1.56
CA ALA A 86 -7.39 29.23 0.56
C ALA A 86 -7.33 30.43 -0.39
N GLY A 87 -6.92 31.61 0.09
CA GLY A 87 -6.65 32.77 -0.76
C GLY A 87 -5.53 32.55 -1.77
N THR A 88 -4.64 31.59 -1.53
CA THR A 88 -3.46 31.28 -2.34
C THR A 88 -3.68 30.10 -3.30
N VAL A 89 -4.36 29.06 -2.82
CA VAL A 89 -4.54 27.80 -3.57
C VAL A 89 -5.98 27.59 -4.06
N GLY A 90 -6.91 28.44 -3.64
CA GLY A 90 -8.35 28.27 -3.85
C GLY A 90 -9.04 27.67 -2.64
N TYR A 91 -10.33 28.01 -2.48
CA TYR A 91 -11.21 27.31 -1.55
C TYR A 91 -11.47 25.90 -2.08
N ASP A 92 -11.43 24.90 -1.19
CA ASP A 92 -11.62 23.49 -1.53
C ASP A 92 -10.68 22.98 -2.64
N ALA A 93 -9.44 23.49 -2.65
CA ALA A 93 -8.43 23.10 -3.63
C ALA A 93 -8.24 21.58 -3.63
N ASP A 94 -8.61 20.95 -4.75
CA ASP A 94 -8.46 19.52 -4.95
C ASP A 94 -6.97 19.14 -5.04
N PRO A 95 -6.61 17.85 -4.84
CA PRO A 95 -5.21 17.43 -4.86
C PRO A 95 -4.49 17.68 -6.18
N VAL A 96 -5.19 17.75 -7.32
CA VAL A 96 -4.63 18.04 -8.64
C VAL A 96 -4.28 19.52 -8.76
N VAL A 97 -5.10 20.41 -8.22
CA VAL A 97 -4.80 21.86 -8.11
C VAL A 97 -3.56 22.10 -7.25
N LEU A 98 -3.39 21.32 -6.18
CA LEU A 98 -2.21 21.41 -5.30
C LEU A 98 -0.95 20.76 -5.91
N ALA A 99 -1.10 19.82 -6.85
CA ALA A 99 0.00 19.03 -7.40
C ALA A 99 1.20 19.87 -7.92
N PRO A 100 1.03 20.99 -8.63
CA PRO A 100 2.15 21.81 -9.10
C PRO A 100 2.98 22.46 -7.98
N ARG A 101 2.47 22.49 -6.74
CA ARG A 101 3.16 23.07 -5.57
C ARG A 101 3.90 22.03 -4.73
N ARG A 102 3.83 20.75 -5.11
CA ARG A 102 4.56 19.68 -4.46
C ARG A 102 6.06 19.94 -4.53
N THR A 103 6.73 19.71 -3.41
CA THR A 103 8.20 19.73 -3.33
C THR A 103 8.77 18.44 -2.76
N LEU A 104 7.92 17.58 -2.18
CA LEU A 104 8.27 16.24 -1.72
C LEU A 104 7.75 15.17 -2.69
N PRO A 105 8.42 14.00 -2.76
CA PRO A 105 7.91 12.86 -3.51
C PRO A 105 6.50 12.46 -3.09
N VAL A 106 5.75 11.88 -4.02
CA VAL A 106 4.45 11.25 -3.75
C VAL A 106 4.67 9.75 -3.62
N ILE A 107 4.31 9.18 -2.47
CA ILE A 107 4.37 7.74 -2.23
C ILE A 107 2.95 7.18 -2.31
N VAL A 108 2.72 6.29 -3.27
CA VAL A 108 1.43 5.62 -3.46
C VAL A 108 1.55 4.19 -2.90
N PRO A 109 0.91 3.88 -1.75
CA PRO A 109 0.96 2.53 -1.20
C PRO A 109 0.07 1.60 -2.01
N LEU A 110 0.54 0.38 -2.28
CA LEU A 110 -0.26 -0.67 -2.89
C LEU A 110 -0.05 -1.97 -2.12
N ASN A 111 -1.11 -2.50 -1.51
CA ASN A 111 -1.14 -3.85 -0.96
C ASN A 111 -2.11 -4.69 -1.79
N VAL A 112 -1.56 -5.61 -2.59
CA VAL A 112 -2.38 -6.42 -3.51
C VAL A 112 -3.20 -7.47 -2.75
N ALA A 113 -2.65 -8.04 -1.67
CA ALA A 113 -3.35 -9.02 -0.83
C ALA A 113 -4.60 -8.42 -0.17
N GLN A 114 -4.45 -7.24 0.44
CA GLN A 114 -5.56 -6.47 1.00
C GLN A 114 -6.63 -6.22 -0.07
N LEU A 115 -6.22 -5.70 -1.23
CA LEU A 115 -7.13 -5.31 -2.31
C LEU A 115 -7.97 -6.48 -2.82
N VAL A 116 -7.32 -7.62 -3.10
CA VAL A 116 -8.00 -8.84 -3.57
C VAL A 116 -8.94 -9.38 -2.50
N THR A 117 -8.49 -9.38 -1.24
CA THR A 117 -9.27 -9.92 -0.11
C THR A 117 -10.53 -9.09 0.15
N GLU A 118 -10.40 -7.77 0.27
CA GLU A 118 -11.54 -6.87 0.50
C GLU A 118 -12.54 -6.97 -0.66
N ALA A 119 -12.05 -6.93 -1.91
CA ALA A 119 -12.92 -7.08 -3.07
C ALA A 119 -13.66 -8.43 -3.08
N TYR A 120 -12.98 -9.52 -2.70
CA TYR A 120 -13.60 -10.84 -2.60
C TYR A 120 -14.64 -10.91 -1.47
N GLN A 121 -14.36 -10.30 -0.31
CA GLN A 121 -15.28 -10.25 0.83
C GLN A 121 -16.55 -9.45 0.51
N ASP A 122 -16.42 -8.33 -0.19
CA ASP A 122 -17.55 -7.47 -0.57
C ASP A 122 -18.37 -8.02 -1.74
N ALA A 123 -17.81 -8.95 -2.52
CA ALA A 123 -18.48 -9.56 -3.65
C ALA A 123 -19.60 -10.55 -3.24
N SER A 124 -20.66 -10.59 -4.05
CA SER A 124 -21.69 -11.63 -3.96
C SER A 124 -21.14 -13.01 -4.38
N THR A 125 -21.82 -14.09 -3.98
CA THR A 125 -21.41 -15.47 -4.33
C THR A 125 -21.19 -15.66 -5.84
N ALA A 126 -22.07 -15.11 -6.68
CA ALA A 126 -21.95 -15.22 -8.13
C ALA A 126 -20.75 -14.46 -8.70
N GLN A 127 -20.34 -13.35 -8.07
CA GLN A 127 -19.15 -12.59 -8.48
C GLN A 127 -17.86 -13.31 -8.10
N ARG A 128 -17.84 -13.93 -6.90
CA ARG A 128 -16.67 -14.66 -6.36
C ARG A 128 -16.19 -15.79 -7.27
N GLU A 129 -17.08 -16.42 -8.04
CA GLU A 129 -16.74 -17.47 -9.01
C GLU A 129 -15.69 -17.03 -10.06
N THR A 130 -15.57 -15.73 -10.31
CA THR A 130 -14.64 -15.17 -11.32
C THR A 130 -13.46 -14.41 -10.70
N MET A 131 -13.41 -14.35 -9.37
CA MET A 131 -12.41 -13.60 -8.61
C MET A 131 -11.31 -14.54 -8.10
N LEU A 132 -10.17 -13.95 -7.80
CA LEU A 132 -9.09 -14.67 -7.13
C LEU A 132 -9.41 -14.72 -5.62
N PRO A 133 -9.55 -15.91 -5.00
CA PRO A 133 -9.75 -16.02 -3.56
C PRO A 133 -8.44 -15.71 -2.80
N HIS A 134 -8.50 -15.61 -1.48
CA HIS A 134 -7.29 -15.53 -0.65
C HIS A 134 -6.41 -16.76 -0.87
N VAL A 135 -5.08 -16.62 -0.76
CA VAL A 135 -4.14 -17.73 -0.99
C VAL A 135 -4.40 -18.92 -0.06
N ASP A 136 -4.76 -18.65 1.20
CA ASP A 136 -5.11 -19.71 2.15
C ASP A 136 -6.39 -20.43 1.77
N ASP A 137 -7.41 -19.73 1.26
CA ASP A 137 -8.65 -20.36 0.79
C ASP A 137 -8.37 -21.29 -0.41
N ALA A 138 -7.44 -20.89 -1.30
CA ALA A 138 -7.00 -21.73 -2.40
C ALA A 138 -6.18 -22.95 -1.90
N ALA A 139 -5.31 -22.76 -0.90
CA ALA A 139 -4.54 -23.85 -0.30
C ALA A 139 -5.43 -24.88 0.41
N GLN A 140 -6.57 -24.46 0.98
CA GLN A 140 -7.55 -25.39 1.57
C GLN A 140 -8.11 -26.42 0.57
N VAL A 141 -8.10 -26.14 -0.73
CA VAL A 141 -8.50 -27.11 -1.76
C VAL A 141 -7.46 -28.24 -1.84
N LEU A 142 -6.18 -27.92 -1.75
CA LEU A 142 -5.08 -28.91 -1.76
C LEU A 142 -5.13 -29.78 -0.50
N TYR A 143 -5.35 -29.18 0.67
CA TYR A 143 -5.47 -29.93 1.92
C TYR A 143 -6.64 -30.91 1.91
N ARG A 144 -7.81 -30.51 1.38
CA ARG A 144 -8.96 -31.41 1.24
C ARG A 144 -8.68 -32.56 0.28
N ALA A 145 -7.98 -32.31 -0.82
CA ALA A 145 -7.57 -33.37 -1.74
C ALA A 145 -6.64 -34.39 -1.05
N GLY A 146 -5.74 -33.94 -0.17
CA GLY A 146 -4.91 -34.82 0.66
C GLY A 146 -5.71 -35.66 1.66
N GLU A 147 -6.70 -35.05 2.33
CA GLU A 147 -7.63 -35.79 3.20
C GLU A 147 -8.43 -36.84 2.44
N GLU A 148 -8.93 -36.51 1.24
CA GLU A 148 -9.66 -37.44 0.37
C GLU A 148 -8.77 -38.57 -0.11
N TRP A 149 -7.52 -38.29 -0.49
CA TRP A 149 -6.55 -39.31 -0.86
C TRP A 149 -6.31 -40.27 0.31
N SER A 150 -6.10 -39.75 1.52
CA SER A 150 -5.88 -40.56 2.72
C SER A 150 -7.09 -41.44 3.06
N ALA A 151 -8.31 -40.92 2.88
CA ALA A 151 -9.53 -41.70 3.06
C ALA A 151 -9.67 -42.86 2.04
N GLN A 152 -9.16 -42.68 0.82
CA GLN A 152 -9.17 -43.69 -0.25
C GLN A 152 -8.02 -44.71 -0.13
N HIS A 153 -6.94 -44.35 0.57
CA HIS A 153 -5.76 -45.18 0.79
C HIS A 153 -5.60 -45.50 2.29
N PRO A 154 -6.49 -46.31 2.89
CA PRO A 154 -6.35 -46.67 4.30
C PRO A 154 -5.08 -47.50 4.52
N GLY A 155 -4.43 -47.27 5.67
CA GLY A 155 -3.25 -48.02 6.07
C GLY A 155 -3.49 -49.53 6.18
N PRO A 156 -2.45 -50.37 6.02
CA PRO A 156 -2.56 -51.81 6.18
C PRO A 156 -3.12 -52.22 7.55
N THR A 157 -3.82 -53.36 7.61
CA THR A 157 -4.37 -53.87 8.87
C THR A 157 -3.27 -54.29 9.84
N GLU A 158 -3.59 -54.30 11.14
CA GLU A 158 -2.69 -54.81 12.18
C GLU A 158 -2.27 -56.27 11.86
N GLY A 159 -0.97 -56.51 11.76
CA GLY A 159 -0.39 -57.81 11.37
C GLY A 159 -0.05 -57.97 9.88
N ALA A 160 -0.25 -56.94 9.06
CA ALA A 160 0.22 -56.92 7.67
C ALA A 160 1.74 -57.12 7.57
N PRO A 161 2.24 -57.77 6.49
CA PRO A 161 3.67 -57.89 6.21
C PRO A 161 4.39 -56.53 6.21
N ALA A 162 5.67 -56.53 6.58
CA ALA A 162 6.49 -55.31 6.56
C ALA A 162 6.55 -54.66 5.17
N GLU A 163 6.56 -55.47 4.10
CA GLU A 163 6.56 -54.98 2.71
C GLU A 163 5.30 -54.16 2.37
N GLU A 164 4.14 -54.50 2.94
CA GLU A 164 2.91 -53.72 2.75
C GLU A 164 2.97 -52.38 3.49
N TRP A 165 3.56 -52.36 4.69
CA TRP A 165 3.80 -51.12 5.43
C TRP A 165 4.83 -50.22 4.74
N ASP A 166 5.91 -50.80 4.21
CA ASP A 166 6.94 -50.06 3.46
C ASP A 166 6.34 -49.43 2.19
N ALA A 167 5.52 -50.17 1.45
CA ALA A 167 4.82 -49.67 0.26
C ALA A 167 3.83 -48.54 0.61
N TYR A 168 3.05 -48.70 1.68
CA TYR A 168 2.13 -47.66 2.17
C TYR A 168 2.87 -46.39 2.58
N ASN A 169 3.94 -46.50 3.37
CA ASN A 169 4.72 -45.35 3.81
C ASN A 169 5.36 -44.61 2.62
N ALA A 170 5.89 -45.35 1.64
CA ALA A 170 6.42 -44.75 0.42
C ALA A 170 5.34 -43.98 -0.37
N ALA A 171 4.11 -44.48 -0.43
CA ALA A 171 2.99 -43.78 -1.05
C ALA A 171 2.58 -42.51 -0.28
N VAL A 172 2.54 -42.59 1.06
CA VAL A 172 2.29 -41.42 1.92
C VAL A 172 3.37 -40.34 1.75
N ASP A 173 4.64 -40.74 1.73
CA ASP A 173 5.76 -39.81 1.51
C ASP A 173 5.68 -39.16 0.12
N ALA A 174 5.32 -39.93 -0.91
CA ALA A 174 5.14 -39.41 -2.27
C ALA A 174 3.97 -38.42 -2.36
N GLN A 175 2.84 -38.72 -1.70
CA GLN A 175 1.68 -37.83 -1.63
C GLN A 175 2.02 -36.53 -0.89
N ALA A 176 2.69 -36.61 0.27
CA ALA A 176 3.11 -35.43 1.02
C ALA A 176 4.04 -34.53 0.21
N ALA A 177 4.98 -35.12 -0.54
CA ALA A 177 5.85 -34.37 -1.46
C ALA A 177 5.07 -33.71 -2.61
N GLN A 178 4.04 -34.37 -3.13
CA GLN A 178 3.17 -33.81 -4.15
C GLN A 178 2.34 -32.62 -3.62
N GLU A 179 1.81 -32.72 -2.41
CA GLU A 179 1.07 -31.65 -1.74
C GLU A 179 1.95 -30.42 -1.48
N GLU A 180 3.15 -30.62 -0.95
CA GLU A 180 4.13 -29.55 -0.72
C GLU A 180 4.49 -28.84 -2.04
N ALA A 181 4.77 -29.59 -3.11
CA ALA A 181 5.09 -29.03 -4.42
C ALA A 181 3.88 -28.28 -5.03
N ALA A 182 2.66 -28.76 -4.82
CA ALA A 182 1.45 -28.10 -5.29
C ALA A 182 1.21 -26.78 -4.54
N GLU A 183 1.43 -26.76 -3.22
CA GLU A 183 1.32 -25.55 -2.41
C GLU A 183 2.38 -24.52 -2.79
N GLU A 184 3.64 -24.93 -2.97
CA GLU A 184 4.71 -24.04 -3.43
C GLU A 184 4.39 -23.43 -4.81
N LEU A 185 3.92 -24.25 -5.74
CA LEU A 185 3.50 -23.79 -7.07
C LEU A 185 2.32 -22.82 -6.99
N LEU A 186 1.34 -23.08 -6.11
CA LEU A 186 0.20 -22.20 -5.88
C LEU A 186 0.67 -20.83 -5.38
N ARG A 187 1.49 -20.79 -4.33
CA ARG A 187 2.03 -19.54 -3.74
C ARG A 187 2.89 -18.78 -4.76
N ALA A 188 3.71 -19.47 -5.54
CA ALA A 188 4.50 -18.86 -6.61
C ALA A 188 3.61 -18.23 -7.71
N ARG A 189 2.51 -18.89 -8.09
CA ARG A 189 1.54 -18.34 -9.05
C ARG A 189 0.83 -17.10 -8.51
N TYR A 190 0.45 -17.10 -7.23
CA TYR A 190 -0.10 -15.92 -6.56
C TYR A 190 0.88 -14.75 -6.56
N ALA A 191 2.13 -14.98 -6.12
CA ALA A 191 3.17 -13.97 -6.09
C ALA A 191 3.45 -13.38 -7.49
N ALA A 192 3.54 -14.23 -8.52
CA ALA A 192 3.72 -13.78 -9.91
C ALA A 192 2.53 -12.95 -10.42
N THR A 193 1.31 -13.35 -10.06
CA THR A 193 0.08 -12.62 -10.42
C THR A 193 0.04 -11.25 -9.73
N PHE A 194 0.42 -11.18 -8.46
CA PHE A 194 0.44 -9.94 -7.69
C PHE A 194 1.53 -8.99 -8.20
N GLN A 195 2.70 -9.54 -8.56
CA GLN A 195 3.77 -8.78 -9.20
C GLN A 195 3.32 -8.17 -10.53
N ALA A 196 2.68 -8.95 -11.40
CA ALA A 196 2.17 -8.46 -12.68
C ALA A 196 1.11 -7.36 -12.51
N TYR A 197 0.22 -7.50 -11.51
CA TYR A 197 -0.74 -6.46 -11.18
C TYR A 197 -0.05 -5.18 -10.68
N ALA A 198 0.92 -5.30 -9.78
CA ALA A 198 1.66 -4.17 -9.25
C ALA A 198 2.43 -3.41 -10.34
N GLU A 199 3.00 -4.10 -11.33
CA GLU A 199 3.64 -3.48 -12.49
C GLU A 199 2.65 -2.69 -13.34
N ALA A 200 1.50 -3.27 -13.65
CA ALA A 200 0.44 -2.59 -14.41
C ALA A 200 -0.13 -1.39 -13.65
N PHE A 201 -0.37 -1.54 -12.34
CA PHE A 201 -0.82 -0.48 -11.45
C PHE A 201 0.20 0.66 -11.39
N THR A 202 1.48 0.33 -11.23
CA THR A 202 2.57 1.32 -11.22
C THR A 202 2.64 2.10 -12.53
N ALA A 203 2.52 1.41 -13.68
CA ALA A 203 2.46 2.07 -14.97
C ALA A 203 1.26 3.04 -15.07
N ALA A 204 0.09 2.65 -14.56
CA ALA A 204 -1.10 3.51 -14.52
C ALA A 204 -0.90 4.74 -13.62
N VAL A 205 -0.35 4.57 -12.42
CA VAL A 205 0.00 5.69 -11.50
C VAL A 205 0.93 6.68 -12.19
N LEU A 206 2.00 6.20 -12.81
CA LEU A 206 2.98 7.04 -13.49
C LEU A 206 2.41 7.73 -14.74
N ASP A 207 1.43 7.12 -15.41
CA ASP A 207 0.71 7.75 -16.52
C ASP A 207 -0.19 8.88 -16.05
N THR A 208 -0.98 8.64 -14.99
CA THR A 208 -1.83 9.66 -14.37
C THR A 208 -0.99 10.83 -13.83
N ALA A 209 0.12 10.54 -13.14
CA ALA A 209 1.03 11.56 -12.63
C ALA A 209 1.60 12.46 -13.74
N ARG A 210 1.97 11.86 -14.90
CA ARG A 210 2.42 12.62 -16.07
C ARG A 210 1.28 13.45 -16.68
N ALA A 211 0.07 12.91 -16.74
CA ALA A 211 -1.09 13.60 -17.29
C ALA A 211 -1.45 14.88 -16.50
N ILE A 212 -1.28 14.86 -15.17
CA ILE A 212 -1.50 16.03 -14.31
C ILE A 212 -0.28 16.96 -14.21
N GLY A 213 0.82 16.65 -14.90
CA GLY A 213 2.02 17.50 -14.95
C GLY A 213 2.84 17.51 -13.66
N LEU A 214 2.81 16.43 -12.88
CA LEU A 214 3.57 16.34 -11.63
C LEU A 214 5.09 16.32 -11.91
N THR A 215 5.84 17.15 -11.20
CA THR A 215 7.30 17.33 -11.42
C THR A 215 8.17 16.67 -10.36
N VAL A 216 7.61 16.33 -9.21
CA VAL A 216 8.28 15.56 -8.15
C VAL A 216 8.30 14.07 -8.47
N ALA A 217 9.19 13.33 -7.82
CA ALA A 217 9.23 11.88 -7.95
C ALA A 217 7.91 11.25 -7.45
N VAL A 218 7.47 10.21 -8.16
CA VAL A 218 6.34 9.37 -7.76
C VAL A 218 6.84 7.95 -7.61
N GLU A 219 6.57 7.35 -6.47
CA GLU A 219 6.95 5.99 -6.14
C GLU A 219 5.71 5.20 -5.72
N VAL A 220 5.56 4.00 -6.28
CA VAL A 220 4.59 3.02 -5.78
C VAL A 220 5.31 2.09 -4.83
N LYS A 221 4.93 2.13 -3.55
CA LYS A 221 5.40 1.18 -2.54
C LYS A 221 4.48 -0.04 -2.60
N ALA A 222 4.85 -1.00 -3.45
CA ALA A 222 4.06 -2.21 -3.65
C ALA A 222 4.43 -3.31 -2.66
N GLU A 223 3.42 -3.92 -2.06
CA GLU A 223 3.46 -5.16 -1.31
C GLU A 223 2.76 -6.24 -2.13
N THR A 224 3.53 -7.24 -2.56
CA THR A 224 3.11 -8.30 -3.49
C THR A 224 3.17 -9.69 -2.87
N ASN A 225 3.59 -9.82 -1.61
CA ASN A 225 3.49 -11.09 -0.89
C ASN A 225 2.00 -11.43 -0.68
N PRO A 226 1.51 -12.59 -1.18
CA PRO A 226 0.11 -12.96 -1.01
C PRO A 226 -0.31 -13.22 0.44
N GLU A 227 0.66 -13.37 1.35
CA GLU A 227 0.44 -13.56 2.79
C GLU A 227 0.68 -12.28 3.60
N ALA A 228 0.95 -11.15 2.94
CA ALA A 228 1.20 -9.90 3.64
C ALA A 228 -0.02 -9.49 4.47
N GLY A 229 0.23 -9.12 5.74
CA GLY A 229 -0.78 -8.50 6.60
C GLY A 229 -1.05 -7.05 6.23
N TRP A 230 -2.11 -6.49 6.81
CA TRP A 230 -2.47 -5.07 6.71
C TRP A 230 -3.14 -4.56 7.99
N TRP A 231 -2.75 -5.11 9.14
CA TRP A 231 -3.29 -4.78 10.47
C TRP A 231 -2.26 -4.16 11.41
N ASP A 232 -0.96 -4.26 11.09
CA ASP A 232 0.09 -3.58 11.83
C ASP A 232 0.27 -2.14 11.32
N THR A 233 0.65 -1.25 12.23
CA THR A 233 1.05 0.13 11.91
C THR A 233 2.23 0.24 10.93
N THR A 234 3.00 -0.82 10.79
CA THR A 234 4.16 -0.89 9.89
C THR A 234 3.84 -1.49 8.52
N ASP A 235 2.65 -2.08 8.37
CA ASP A 235 2.21 -2.69 7.12
C ASP A 235 1.97 -1.62 6.05
N THR A 236 2.18 -2.01 4.79
CA THR A 236 1.70 -1.21 3.67
C THR A 236 0.19 -1.41 3.57
N ILE A 237 -0.58 -0.34 3.74
CA ILE A 237 -2.05 -0.37 3.70
C ILE A 237 -2.51 0.50 2.53
N ASN A 238 -3.48 0.01 1.75
CA ASN A 238 -4.11 0.79 0.69
C ASN A 238 -4.78 2.05 1.27
N PRO A 239 -4.82 3.16 0.53
CA PRO A 239 -5.44 4.40 1.03
C PRO A 239 -6.91 4.16 1.40
N ALA A 240 -7.27 4.52 2.63
CA ALA A 240 -8.67 4.55 3.07
C ALA A 240 -9.31 5.92 2.74
N ASP A 241 -10.63 5.98 2.76
CA ASP A 241 -11.38 7.24 2.71
C ASP A 241 -11.34 7.95 4.08
N ASP A 242 -10.13 8.32 4.51
CA ASP A 242 -9.93 9.17 5.68
C ASP A 242 -9.15 10.43 5.33
N GLU A 243 -9.43 11.52 6.06
CA GLU A 243 -8.80 12.83 5.83
C GLU A 243 -7.32 12.86 6.26
N ARG A 244 -6.78 11.73 6.76
CA ARG A 244 -5.43 11.65 7.32
C ARG A 244 -4.40 11.23 6.28
N GLY A 245 -4.84 10.60 5.19
CA GLY A 245 -3.99 10.21 4.06
C GLY A 245 -3.46 11.39 3.23
N ASP A 246 -2.50 11.10 2.35
CA ASP A 246 -2.10 12.03 1.29
C ASP A 246 -3.15 11.97 0.17
N ALA A 247 -3.93 13.05 -0.01
CA ALA A 247 -5.03 13.07 -0.98
C ALA A 247 -4.56 12.96 -2.44
N LEU A 248 -3.34 13.40 -2.77
CA LEU A 248 -2.78 13.21 -4.11
C LEU A 248 -2.36 11.76 -4.33
N ALA A 249 -1.76 11.13 -3.32
CA ALA A 249 -1.45 9.70 -3.39
C ALA A 249 -2.73 8.87 -3.56
N ARG A 250 -3.80 9.22 -2.82
CA ARG A 250 -5.13 8.61 -2.99
C ARG A 250 -5.69 8.82 -4.39
N HIS A 251 -5.67 10.04 -4.90
CA HIS A 251 -6.17 10.34 -6.26
C HIS A 251 -5.45 9.50 -7.33
N LEU A 252 -4.12 9.39 -7.24
CA LEU A 252 -3.33 8.55 -8.15
C LEU A 252 -3.66 7.06 -7.98
N TRP A 253 -3.85 6.61 -6.74
CA TRP A 253 -4.22 5.24 -6.41
C TRP A 253 -5.58 4.86 -7.01
N GLU A 254 -6.61 5.69 -6.79
CA GLU A 254 -7.97 5.48 -7.30
C GLU A 254 -7.99 5.43 -8.83
N ALA A 255 -7.30 6.38 -9.48
CA ALA A 255 -7.20 6.42 -10.93
C ALA A 255 -6.51 5.16 -11.51
N ALA A 256 -5.53 4.60 -10.81
CA ALA A 256 -4.87 3.36 -11.21
C ALA A 256 -5.75 2.13 -10.93
N HIS A 257 -6.42 2.10 -9.78
CA HIS A 257 -7.37 1.05 -9.39
C HIS A 257 -8.51 0.91 -10.41
N ASP A 258 -9.13 2.01 -10.81
CA ASP A 258 -10.22 2.02 -11.79
C ASP A 258 -9.78 1.57 -13.19
N ARG A 259 -8.50 1.81 -13.52
CA ARG A 259 -7.94 1.50 -14.84
C ARG A 259 -7.39 0.08 -14.94
N VAL A 260 -6.86 -0.48 -13.86
CA VAL A 260 -6.20 -1.80 -13.85
C VAL A 260 -7.15 -2.83 -13.24
N PRO A 261 -7.71 -3.75 -14.05
CA PRO A 261 -8.61 -4.77 -13.55
C PRO A 261 -7.94 -5.61 -12.46
N LEU A 262 -8.69 -5.90 -11.39
CA LEU A 262 -8.23 -6.77 -10.32
C LEU A 262 -7.73 -8.12 -10.87
N PRO A 263 -6.73 -8.74 -10.20
CA PRO A 263 -6.33 -10.10 -10.50
C PRO A 263 -7.53 -11.04 -10.54
N ARG A 264 -7.63 -11.85 -11.59
CA ARG A 264 -8.67 -12.86 -11.75
C ARG A 264 -8.08 -14.25 -11.66
N ALA A 265 -8.96 -15.23 -11.50
CA ALA A 265 -8.68 -16.65 -11.28
C ALA A 265 -7.36 -17.11 -11.91
N LEU A 266 -6.54 -17.82 -11.12
CA LEU A 266 -5.37 -18.51 -11.62
C LEU A 266 -5.81 -19.54 -12.67
N VAL A 267 -5.21 -19.48 -13.86
CA VAL A 267 -5.42 -20.49 -14.90
C VAL A 267 -5.13 -21.87 -14.31
N GLU A 268 -6.11 -22.77 -14.47
CA GLU A 268 -6.19 -24.18 -14.09
C GLU A 268 -5.05 -24.73 -13.20
N ILE A 269 -5.41 -25.12 -11.98
CA ILE A 269 -4.69 -26.17 -11.26
C ILE A 269 -4.83 -27.40 -12.16
N PRO A 270 -3.73 -27.99 -12.70
CA PRO A 270 -3.86 -29.22 -13.46
C PRO A 270 -4.42 -30.28 -12.51
N ALA A 271 -5.67 -30.65 -12.70
CA ALA A 271 -6.20 -31.87 -12.14
C ALA A 271 -5.45 -33.02 -12.83
N GLU A 272 -4.90 -33.91 -12.00
CA GLU A 272 -4.42 -35.24 -12.36
C GLU A 272 -3.47 -35.32 -13.56
N ALA A 273 -2.18 -35.50 -13.28
CA ALA A 273 -1.37 -36.30 -14.20
C ALA A 273 -2.01 -37.70 -14.22
N ALA A 274 -2.89 -37.94 -15.19
CA ALA A 274 -3.35 -39.27 -15.53
C ALA A 274 -2.10 -40.11 -15.79
N GLU A 275 -1.82 -41.04 -14.88
CA GLU A 275 -0.82 -42.07 -15.09
C GLU A 275 -1.17 -42.79 -16.40
N GLU A 276 -0.30 -42.63 -17.39
CA GLU A 276 -0.36 -43.40 -18.63
C GLU A 276 -0.16 -44.89 -18.28
N GLU A 277 -1.21 -45.68 -18.43
CA GLU A 277 -1.14 -47.16 -18.46
C GLU A 277 -0.06 -47.60 -19.47
N GLN A 278 0.92 -48.38 -18.99
CA GLN A 278 1.76 -49.27 -19.80
C GLN A 278 1.54 -50.73 -19.40
#